data_AF-A0A345DMP4-F1
#
_entry.id   AF-A0A345DMP4-F1
#
_cell.length_a   1.000
_cell.length_b   1.000
_cell.length_c   1.000
_cell.angle_alpha   90.00
_cell.angle_beta   90.00
_cell.angle_gamma   90.00
#
_symmetry.space_group_name_H-M   'P 1'
#
loop_
_entity.id
_entity.type
_entity.pdbx_description
1 polymer ?
#
loop_
_entity_poly.entity_id
_entity_poly.type
_entity_poly.pdbx_seq_one_letter_code
_entity_poly.pdbx_strand_id
1 'polypeptide(L)' 'MKTLQDLIKDLTGISVEEDKINEYLKNERLDLRGADLKGANLEDVNLLGADLKNIEITKKQF' A
#
# COMPACT_ATOMS: atom_id res chain seq x y z
N MET A 1 6.58 12.44 -1.10
CA MET A 1 6.60 11.06 -1.60
C MET A 1 6.47 10.09 -0.44
N LYS A 2 5.28 9.53 -0.26
CA LYS A 2 5.05 8.45 0.71
C LYS A 2 5.65 7.14 0.21
N THR A 3 6.08 6.31 1.14
CA THR A 3 6.60 4.98 0.87
C THR A 3 5.51 3.91 1.02
N LEU A 4 5.77 2.69 0.54
CA LEU A 4 4.90 1.54 0.81
C LEU A 4 4.85 1.22 2.31
N GLN A 5 5.92 1.51 3.07
CA GLN A 5 5.92 1.40 4.52
C GLN A 5 4.87 2.33 5.16
N ASP A 6 4.76 3.58 4.68
CA ASP A 6 3.74 4.52 5.17
C ASP A 6 2.33 4.02 4.89
N LEU A 7 2.10 3.40 3.71
CA LEU A 7 0.82 2.80 3.38
C LEU A 7 0.47 1.62 4.31
N ILE A 8 1.42 0.70 4.53
CA ILE A 8 1.21 -0.45 5.43
C ILE A 8 0.89 0.03 6.85
N LYS A 9 1.60 1.05 7.32
CA LYS A 9 1.36 1.67 8.62
C LYS A 9 -0.03 2.31 8.71
N ASP A 10 -0.48 3.02 7.69
CA ASP A 10 -1.82 3.62 7.67
C ASP A 10 -2.93 2.55 7.72
N LEU A 11 -2.75 1.45 6.99
CA LEU A 11 -3.76 0.39 6.87
C LEU A 11 -3.84 -0.50 8.10
N THR A 12 -2.70 -0.78 8.74
CA THR A 12 -2.61 -1.84 9.75
C THR A 12 -2.15 -1.35 11.12
N GLY A 13 -1.62 -0.12 11.20
CA GLY A 13 -0.90 0.38 12.37
C GLY A 13 0.49 -0.24 12.55
N ILE A 14 0.90 -1.16 11.67
CA ILE A 14 2.17 -1.90 11.77
C ILE A 14 3.25 -1.16 10.99
N SER A 15 4.39 -0.95 11.65
CA SER A 15 5.60 -0.49 10.97
C SER A 15 6.44 -1.71 10.57
N VAL A 16 6.79 -1.81 9.29
CA VAL A 16 7.65 -2.86 8.73
C VAL A 16 8.93 -2.21 8.24
N GLU A 17 10.08 -2.87 8.44
CA GLU A 17 11.37 -2.40 7.91
C GLU A 17 11.34 -2.36 6.38
N GLU A 18 11.88 -1.28 5.81
CA GLU A 18 11.90 -1.05 4.36
C GLU A 18 12.61 -2.19 3.61
N ASP A 19 13.70 -2.72 4.17
CA ASP A 19 14.43 -3.84 3.55
C ASP A 19 13.58 -5.10 3.39
N LYS A 20 12.68 -5.38 4.34
CA LYS A 20 11.75 -6.52 4.25
C LYS A 20 10.70 -6.32 3.16
N ILE A 21 10.22 -5.10 3.03
CA ILE A 21 9.28 -4.73 1.94
C ILE A 21 9.98 -4.89 0.59
N ASN A 22 11.21 -4.37 0.47
CA ASN A 22 12.00 -4.47 -0.75
C ASN A 22 12.35 -5.93 -1.09
N GLU A 23 12.68 -6.75 -0.09
CA GLU A 23 12.96 -8.18 -0.27
C GLU A 23 11.72 -8.93 -0.79
N TYR A 24 10.54 -8.67 -0.22
CA TYR A 24 9.28 -9.22 -0.71
C TYR A 24 9.03 -8.81 -2.17
N LEU A 25 9.16 -7.52 -2.49
CA LEU A 25 8.87 -6.98 -3.82
C LEU A 25 9.90 -7.37 -4.90
N LYS A 26 11.06 -7.91 -4.53
CA LYS A 26 12.03 -8.42 -5.53
C LYS A 26 11.46 -9.59 -6.34
N ASN A 27 10.63 -10.41 -5.71
CA ASN A 27 10.11 -11.64 -6.32
C ASN A 27 8.59 -11.66 -6.41
N GLU A 28 7.89 -10.83 -5.63
CA GLU A 28 6.44 -10.85 -5.53
C GLU A 28 5.81 -9.52 -5.94
N ARG A 29 4.61 -9.63 -6.49
CA ARG A 29 3.74 -8.49 -6.74
C ARG A 29 3.10 -8.07 -5.41
N LEU A 30 2.95 -6.75 -5.18
CA LEU A 30 2.13 -6.28 -4.06
C LEU A 30 0.67 -6.66 -4.30
N ASP A 31 0.13 -7.55 -3.47
CA ASP A 31 -1.27 -7.97 -3.52
C ASP A 31 -2.11 -7.13 -2.55
N LEU A 32 -2.97 -6.28 -3.10
CA LEU A 32 -3.94 -5.49 -2.33
C LEU A 32 -5.38 -5.90 -2.68
N ARG A 33 -5.59 -7.10 -3.23
CA ARG A 33 -6.92 -7.54 -3.64
C ARG A 33 -7.86 -7.61 -2.44
N GLY A 34 -9.00 -6.93 -2.55
CA GLY A 34 -9.98 -6.87 -1.46
C GLY A 34 -9.52 -6.08 -0.23
N ALA A 35 -8.40 -5.36 -0.30
CA ALA A 35 -7.97 -4.49 0.79
C ALA A 35 -8.96 -3.34 1.00
N ASP A 36 -9.28 -3.06 2.27
CA ASP A 36 -9.98 -1.85 2.66
C ASP A 36 -8.95 -0.71 2.73
N LEU A 37 -8.98 0.17 1.73
CA LEU A 37 -8.10 1.34 1.64
C LEU A 37 -8.85 2.62 2.04
N LYS A 38 -10.02 2.52 2.68
CA LYS A 38 -10.78 3.69 3.15
C LYS A 38 -9.96 4.44 4.19
N GLY A 39 -9.75 5.73 3.94
CA GLY A 39 -9.01 6.62 4.83
C GLY A 39 -7.48 6.47 4.79
N ALA A 40 -6.93 5.51 4.05
CA ALA A 40 -5.48 5.46 3.81
C ALA A 40 -5.04 6.69 3.01
N ASN A 41 -3.88 7.28 3.28
CA ASN A 41 -3.35 8.31 2.41
C ASN A 41 -2.47 7.65 1.32
N LEU A 42 -2.98 7.66 0.08
CA LEU A 42 -2.34 7.10 -1.12
C LEU A 42 -1.61 8.15 -1.97
N GLU A 43 -1.56 9.41 -1.53
CA GLU A 43 -0.88 10.49 -2.24
C GLU A 43 0.61 10.16 -2.42
N ASP A 44 1.10 10.30 -3.66
CA ASP A 44 2.47 9.99 -4.07
C ASP A 44 2.96 8.55 -3.77
N VAL A 45 2.08 7.60 -3.44
CA VAL A 45 2.49 6.20 -3.23
C VAL A 45 2.68 5.52 -4.59
N ASN A 46 3.87 4.96 -4.82
CA ASN A 46 4.12 4.16 -6.01
C ASN A 46 3.48 2.76 -5.89
N LEU A 47 2.30 2.60 -6.47
CA LEU A 47 1.60 1.31 -6.60
C LEU A 47 1.79 0.67 -7.99
N LEU A 48 2.83 1.07 -8.72
CA LEU A 48 3.11 0.49 -10.04
C LEU A 48 3.31 -1.01 -9.90
N GLY A 49 2.50 -1.75 -10.65
CA GLY A 49 2.52 -3.20 -10.59
C GLY A 49 1.87 -3.79 -9.36
N ALA A 50 1.09 -3.08 -8.52
CA ALA A 50 0.27 -3.71 -7.46
C ALA A 50 -1.02 -4.32 -8.05
N ASP A 51 -1.51 -5.46 -7.53
CA ASP A 51 -2.85 -5.98 -7.89
C ASP A 51 -3.91 -5.30 -7.02
N LEU A 52 -4.74 -4.46 -7.66
CA LEU A 52 -5.74 -3.61 -7.03
C LEU A 52 -7.17 -4.06 -7.31
N LYS A 53 -7.39 -5.33 -7.70
CA LYS A 53 -8.76 -5.80 -7.96
C LYS A 53 -9.60 -5.77 -6.69
N ASN A 54 -10.84 -5.29 -6.82
CA ASN A 54 -11.83 -5.24 -5.73
C ASN A 54 -11.38 -4.44 -4.50
N ILE A 55 -10.52 -3.42 -4.66
CA ILE A 55 -10.21 -2.50 -3.56
C ILE A 55 -11.40 -1.60 -3.23
N GLU A 56 -11.54 -1.26 -1.96
CA GLU A 56 -12.47 -0.24 -1.51
C GLU A 56 -11.71 1.06 -1.22
N ILE A 57 -11.92 2.10 -2.05
CA ILE A 57 -11.35 3.44 -1.85
C ILE A 57 -12.46 4.48 -1.71
N THR A 58 -12.30 5.42 -0.77
CA THR A 58 -13.17 6.61 -0.68
C THR A 58 -12.55 7.78 -1.43
N LYS A 59 -13.34 8.44 -2.28
CA LYS A 59 -12.94 9.47 -3.25
C LYS A 59 -12.38 10.78 -2.67
N LYS A 60 -12.09 10.87 -1.37
CA LYS A 60 -11.51 12.05 -0.72
C LYS A 60 -10.19 11.68 -0.06
N GLN A 61 -9.14 11.83 -0.84
CA GLN A 61 -7.76 11.95 -0.39
C GLN A 61 -7.31 13.27 -1.06
N PHE A 62 -7.40 14.37 -0.33
CA PHE A 62 -6.85 15.67 -0.73
C PHE A 62 -5.61 15.93 0.11
#